data_AF-A0A519TE18-F1
#
_entry.id   AF-A0A519TE18-F1
#
_cell.length_a   1.000
_cell.length_b   1.000
_cell.length_c   1.000
_cell.angle_alpha   90.00
_cell.angle_beta   90.00
_cell.angle_gamma   90.00
#
_symmetry.space_group_name_H-M   'P 1'
#
loop_
_entity.id
_entity.type
_entity.pdbx_description
1 polymer ?
#
loop_
_entity_poly.entity_id
_entity_poly.type
_entity_poly.pdbx_seq_one_letter_code
_entity_poly.pdbx_strand_id
1 'polypeptide(L)'
;MVPETGYNAQRTPLDSPLARSVVQAVQSTVAEPIVLLPTSGGSLPLYVFKQELGAATLTVPVANYDNNQHAENENIRLGNLWDGIETMAALMTSK
;
A
#
# COMPACT_ATOMS: atom_id res chain seq x y z
N MET A 1 -9.35 6.39 32.54
CA MET A 1 -9.14 5.35 31.51
C MET A 1 -7.83 5.68 30.83
N VAL A 2 -6.83 4.80 30.93
CA VAL A 2 -5.55 5.01 30.22
C VAL A 2 -5.82 4.66 28.75
N PRO A 3 -5.48 5.51 27.78
CA PRO A 3 -5.64 5.17 26.37
C PRO A 3 -4.79 3.93 26.07
N GLU A 4 -5.32 2.96 25.31
CA GLU A 4 -4.47 1.92 24.74
C GLU A 4 -3.41 2.60 23.86
N THR A 5 -2.13 2.44 24.20
CA THR A 5 -1.03 3.16 23.56
C THR A 5 -0.50 2.45 22.30
N GLY A 6 -1.25 1.50 21.74
CA GLY A 6 -0.82 0.71 20.59
C GLY A 6 -1.94 -0.16 20.03
N TYR A 7 -1.71 -0.72 18.86
CA TYR A 7 -2.65 -1.61 18.17
C TYR A 7 -1.93 -2.77 17.49
N ASN A 8 -2.66 -3.84 17.23
CA ASN A 8 -2.12 -5.03 16.59
C ASN A 8 -1.66 -4.75 15.15
N ALA A 9 -0.55 -5.38 14.77
CA ALA A 9 -0.15 -5.45 13.36
C ALA A 9 -1.21 -6.24 12.56
N GLN A 10 -1.46 -5.80 11.34
CA GLN A 10 -2.32 -6.48 10.38
C GLN A 10 -1.49 -6.85 9.15
N ARG A 11 -1.75 -8.04 8.61
CA ARG A 11 -1.16 -8.52 7.35
C ARG A 11 -2.22 -9.23 6.52
N THR A 12 -2.11 -9.10 5.21
CA THR A 12 -2.91 -9.83 4.23
C THR A 12 -2.01 -10.85 3.52
N PRO A 13 -2.40 -12.14 3.42
CA PRO A 13 -1.64 -13.13 2.67
C PRO A 13 -1.49 -12.73 1.20
N LEU A 14 -0.25 -12.67 0.72
CA LEU A 14 0.06 -12.23 -0.65
C LEU A 14 -0.23 -13.30 -1.72
N ASP A 15 -0.50 -14.53 -1.29
CA ASP A 15 -0.97 -15.62 -2.14
C ASP A 15 -2.51 -15.65 -2.29
N SER A 16 -3.24 -14.74 -1.63
CA SER A 16 -4.69 -14.63 -1.77
C SER A 16 -5.13 -14.17 -3.17
N PRO A 17 -6.36 -14.51 -3.62
CA PRO A 17 -6.86 -14.06 -4.93
C PRO A 17 -6.84 -12.54 -5.10
N LEU A 18 -7.22 -11.78 -4.06
CA LEU A 18 -7.18 -10.32 -4.07
C LEU A 18 -5.75 -9.81 -4.25
N ALA A 19 -4.79 -10.33 -3.48
CA ALA A 19 -3.40 -9.91 -3.59
C ALA A 19 -2.83 -10.22 -4.98
N ARG A 20 -3.14 -11.39 -5.56
CA ARG A 20 -2.72 -11.73 -6.93
C ARG A 20 -3.29 -10.78 -7.98
N SER A 21 -4.57 -10.40 -7.87
CA SER A 21 -5.20 -9.43 -8.78
C SER A 21 -4.54 -8.05 -8.67
N VAL A 22 -4.29 -7.57 -7.45
CA VAL A 22 -3.55 -6.31 -7.21
C VAL A 22 -2.13 -6.37 -7.77
N VAL A 23 -1.40 -7.47 -7.55
CA VAL A 23 -0.05 -7.67 -8.09
C VAL A 23 -0.05 -7.61 -9.62
N GLN A 24 -1.02 -8.25 -10.27
CA GLN A 24 -1.15 -8.21 -11.74
C GLN A 24 -1.47 -6.80 -12.25
N ALA A 25 -2.38 -6.09 -11.57
CA ALA A 25 -2.75 -4.73 -11.93
C ALA A 25 -1.55 -3.76 -11.81
N VAL A 26 -0.81 -3.80 -10.68
CA VAL A 26 0.38 -2.95 -10.50
C VAL A 26 1.49 -3.34 -11.47
N GLN A 27 1.75 -4.63 -11.68
CA GLN A 27 2.77 -5.06 -12.64
C GLN A 27 2.45 -4.62 -14.07
N SER A 28 1.18 -4.40 -14.42
CA SER A 28 0.78 -3.94 -15.75
C SER A 28 1.14 -2.48 -16.05
N THR A 29 1.48 -1.68 -15.02
CA THR A 29 1.80 -0.25 -15.17
C THR A 29 3.30 0.04 -15.06
N VAL A 30 4.15 -0.97 -14.81
CA VAL A 30 5.59 -0.81 -14.66
C VAL A 30 6.36 -1.87 -15.47
N ALA A 31 7.55 -1.52 -15.94
CA ALA A 31 8.40 -2.43 -16.72
C ALA A 31 9.19 -3.39 -15.83
N GLU A 32 9.62 -2.92 -14.66
CA GLU A 32 10.41 -3.68 -13.71
C GLU A 32 9.55 -4.63 -12.88
N PRO A 33 10.11 -5.77 -12.42
CA PRO A 33 9.41 -6.64 -11.48
C PRO A 33 9.07 -5.93 -10.18
N ILE A 34 7.80 -5.98 -9.77
CA ILE A 34 7.36 -5.37 -8.52
C ILE A 34 7.88 -6.14 -7.29
N VAL A 35 8.16 -5.40 -6.22
CA VAL A 35 8.60 -5.98 -4.94
C VAL A 35 7.39 -6.26 -4.05
N LEU A 36 7.29 -7.49 -3.57
CA LEU A 36 6.24 -7.92 -2.66
C LEU A 36 6.74 -7.92 -1.22
N LEU A 37 6.18 -7.04 -0.38
CA LEU A 37 6.51 -6.93 1.03
C LEU A 37 5.36 -7.48 1.89
N PRO A 38 5.55 -8.59 2.64
CA PRO A 38 4.52 -9.13 3.53
C PRO A 38 4.15 -8.21 4.70
N THR A 39 5.05 -7.28 5.06
CA THR A 39 4.91 -6.33 6.17
C THR A 39 5.82 -5.13 5.92
N SER A 40 5.45 -3.96 6.44
CA SER A 40 6.32 -2.79 6.54
C SER A 40 6.55 -2.41 8.01
N GLY A 41 7.57 -1.60 8.29
CA GLY A 41 7.87 -1.11 9.64
C GLY A 41 7.03 0.10 10.08
N GLY A 42 6.33 0.75 9.14
CA GLY A 42 5.38 1.81 9.44
C GLY A 42 4.11 1.27 10.07
N SER A 43 3.40 2.11 10.81
CA SER A 43 2.14 1.72 11.47
C SER A 43 0.97 2.52 10.93
N LEU A 44 -0.08 1.81 10.53
CA LEU A 44 -1.42 2.31 10.27
C LEU A 44 -2.41 1.38 11.00
N PRO A 45 -3.56 1.86 11.50
CA PRO A 45 -4.53 1.03 12.22
C PRO A 45 -5.34 0.13 11.26
N LEU A 46 -4.68 -0.62 10.37
CA LEU A 46 -5.30 -1.43 9.32
C LEU A 46 -6.14 -2.59 9.88
N TYR A 47 -5.87 -3.03 11.12
CA TYR A 47 -6.63 -4.07 11.80
C TYR A 47 -8.13 -3.74 11.91
N VAL A 48 -8.50 -2.46 12.00
CA VAL A 48 -9.89 -2.00 12.08
C VAL A 48 -10.71 -2.41 10.85
N PHE A 49 -10.13 -2.35 9.65
CA PHE A 49 -10.86 -2.75 8.43
C PHE A 49 -11.22 -4.23 8.43
N LYS A 50 -10.32 -5.07 8.95
CA LYS A 50 -10.59 -6.49 9.11
C LYS A 50 -11.63 -6.74 10.21
N GLN A 51 -11.54 -6.02 11.32
CA GLN A 51 -12.42 -6.20 12.48
C GLN A 51 -13.86 -5.75 12.19
N GLU A 52 -14.03 -4.56 11.61
CA GLU A 52 -15.33 -3.93 11.45
C GLU A 52 -16.00 -4.31 10.12
N LEU A 53 -15.22 -4.50 9.06
CA LEU A 53 -15.73 -4.73 7.70
C LEU A 53 -15.41 -6.12 7.14
N GLY A 54 -14.60 -6.93 7.84
CA GLY A 54 -14.07 -8.18 7.29
C GLY A 54 -13.17 -7.98 6.07
N ALA A 55 -12.71 -6.75 5.81
CA ALA A 55 -12.00 -6.39 4.60
C ALA A 55 -10.49 -6.64 4.73
N ALA A 56 -9.88 -7.13 3.65
CA ALA A 56 -8.43 -7.22 3.53
C ALA A 56 -7.84 -5.86 3.11
N THR A 57 -6.66 -5.55 3.60
CA THR A 57 -5.92 -4.32 3.28
C THR A 57 -4.63 -4.65 2.56
N LEU A 58 -4.34 -3.91 1.49
CA LEU A 58 -3.08 -3.96 0.74
C LEU A 58 -2.59 -2.53 0.56
N THR A 59 -1.28 -2.32 0.62
CA THR A 59 -0.66 -1.00 0.44
C THR A 59 0.12 -0.98 -0.85
N VAL A 60 -0.15 0.00 -1.70
CA VAL A 60 0.57 0.24 -2.96
C VAL A 60 1.23 1.62 -2.85
N PRO A 61 2.54 1.71 -2.59
CA PRO A 61 3.21 2.99 -2.44
C PRO A 61 3.40 3.68 -3.79
N VAL A 62 3.19 5.00 -3.81
CA VAL A 62 3.45 5.85 -4.99
C VAL A 62 4.66 6.75 -4.81
N ALA A 63 5.02 7.07 -3.57
CA ALA A 63 6.11 7.98 -3.27
C ALA A 63 7.49 7.36 -3.55
N ASN A 64 8.44 8.22 -3.92
CA ASN A 64 9.86 7.86 -4.02
C ASN A 64 10.44 7.52 -2.63
N TYR A 65 11.51 6.72 -2.62
CA TYR A 65 12.14 6.23 -1.38
C TYR A 65 12.73 7.36 -0.52
N ASP A 66 13.13 8.47 -1.15
CA ASP A 66 13.72 9.67 -0.57
C ASP A 66 12.70 10.81 -0.41
N ASN A 67 11.42 10.48 -0.22
CA ASN A 67 10.35 11.47 -0.07
C ASN A 67 10.41 12.30 1.22
N ASN A 68 11.23 11.91 2.21
CA ASN A 68 11.36 12.59 3.51
C ASN A 68 10.04 12.75 4.30
N GLN A 69 9.15 11.75 4.26
CA GLN A 69 7.89 11.77 5.02
C GLN A 69 8.16 12.05 6.50
N HIS A 70 7.48 13.05 7.07
CA HIS A 70 7.68 13.54 8.44
C HIS A 70 9.05 14.18 8.74
N ALA A 71 9.78 14.62 7.72
CA ALA A 71 11.06 15.33 7.87
C ALA A 71 11.11 16.58 6.96
N GLU A 72 12.18 17.36 7.06
CA GLU A 72 12.37 18.54 6.21
C GLU A 72 12.48 18.17 4.72
N ASN A 73 12.01 19.06 3.86
CA ASN A 73 12.03 18.88 2.40
C ASN A 73 11.30 17.61 1.95
N GLU A 74 10.13 17.35 2.54
CA GLU A 74 9.18 16.34 2.05
C GLU A 74 8.87 16.59 0.56
N ASN A 75 8.96 15.57 -0.28
CA ASN A 75 8.90 15.69 -1.73
C ASN A 75 8.26 14.49 -2.42
N ILE A 76 7.82 14.71 -3.65
CA ILE A 76 7.36 13.68 -4.57
C ILE A 76 7.98 13.94 -5.95
N ARG A 77 8.55 12.91 -6.60
CA ARG A 77 8.95 13.02 -8.01
C ARG A 77 7.71 13.13 -8.90
N LEU A 78 7.72 14.06 -9.85
CA LEU A 78 6.56 14.22 -10.75
C LEU A 78 6.26 12.94 -11.56
N GLY A 79 7.29 12.18 -11.96
CA GLY A 79 7.10 10.85 -12.58
C GLY A 79 6.30 9.92 -11.68
N ASN A 80 6.74 9.73 -10.43
CA ASN A 80 6.04 8.94 -9.43
C ASN A 80 4.58 9.38 -9.18
N LEU A 81 4.28 10.68 -9.25
CA LEU A 81 2.91 11.17 -9.16
C LEU A 81 2.06 10.69 -10.34
N TRP A 82 2.55 10.84 -11.57
CA TRP A 82 1.84 10.42 -12.78
C TRP A 82 1.73 8.89 -12.89
N ASP A 83 2.83 8.17 -12.66
CA ASP A 83 2.86 6.70 -12.62
C ASP A 83 1.93 6.16 -11.53
N GLY A 84 1.86 6.86 -10.40
CA GLY A 84 0.93 6.55 -9.31
C GLY A 84 -0.53 6.70 -9.73
N ILE A 85 -0.88 7.73 -10.49
CA ILE A 85 -2.24 7.92 -11.04
C ILE A 85 -2.60 6.77 -11.99
N GLU A 86 -1.69 6.39 -12.89
CA GLU A 86 -1.90 5.25 -13.80
C GLU A 86 -2.08 3.93 -13.04
N THR A 87 -1.24 3.70 -12.03
CA THR A 87 -1.32 2.52 -11.15
C THR A 87 -2.64 2.47 -10.39
N MET A 88 -3.11 3.59 -9.83
CA MET A 88 -4.41 3.65 -9.16
C MET A 88 -5.56 3.43 -10.14
N ALA A 89 -5.48 3.97 -11.36
CA ALA A 89 -6.48 3.71 -12.40
C ALA A 89 -6.55 2.23 -12.79
N ALA A 90 -5.40 1.57 -12.95
CA ALA A 90 -5.33 0.12 -13.21
C ALA A 90 -5.95 -0.70 -12.08
N LEU A 91 -5.72 -0.32 -10.82
CA LEU A 91 -6.32 -0.97 -9.66
C LEU A 91 -7.85 -0.79 -9.58
N MET A 92 -8.36 0.40 -9.90
CA MET A 92 -9.79 0.68 -9.85
C MET A 92 -10.57 0.03 -11.00
N THR A 93 -9.88 -0.34 -12.08
CA THR A 93 -10.48 -0.93 -13.28
C THR A 93 -10.14 -2.40 -13.46
N SER A 94 -9.31 -2.98 -12.58
CA SER A 94 -9.05 -4.42 -12.56
C SER A 94 -10.30 -5.20 -12.17
N LYS A 95 -10.39 -6.43 -12.66
CA LYS A 95 -11.54 -7.33 -12.46
C LYS A 95 -11.26 -8.38 -11.39
#